data_AF-A0A7R9XZY9-F1
#
_entry.id   AF-A0A7R9XZY9-F1
#
_cell.length_a   1.000
_cell.length_b   1.000
_cell.length_c   1.000
_cell.angle_alpha   90.00
_cell.angle_beta   90.00
_cell.angle_gamma   90.00
#
_symmetry.space_group_name_H-M   'P 1'
#
loop_
_entity.id
_entity.type
_entity.pdbx_description
1 polymer ?
#
loop_
_entity_poly.entity_id
_entity_poly.type
_entity_poly.pdbx_seq_one_letter_code
_entity_poly.pdbx_strand_id
1 'polypeptide(L)'
;VEAEAYRSLCSASLVFTIPVFLLNMVLPRVEMFAWLYAGFVREVSLATFVKWALATPVQFHVANRFHRGAYKSLKNGAANMDVLVSLATNVAYFASVYVIFHCVSTGHVFGRDFFDTSTMLVTFILLGKYLESSAKGKTSEAISKLCNLTPNTAVLLKEVPGSDPTRKEYEETTISSSLIHRGDLLKALPGSRIA
;
A
#
# COMPACT_ATOMS: atom_id res chain seq x y z
N VAL A 1 -4.10 7.56 7.56
CA VAL A 1 -5.29 6.72 7.27
C VAL A 1 -5.02 5.65 6.20
N GLU A 2 -4.74 5.96 4.92
CA GLU A 2 -4.50 4.91 3.91
C GLU A 2 -3.23 4.08 4.15
N ALA A 3 -2.13 4.70 4.56
CA ALA A 3 -0.86 4.02 4.83
C ALA A 3 -0.95 3.04 6.02
N GLU A 4 -1.77 3.33 7.03
CA GLU A 4 -1.99 2.46 8.18
C GLU A 4 -2.82 1.23 7.81
N ALA A 5 -3.80 1.39 6.91
CA ALA A 5 -4.55 0.26 6.36
C ALA A 5 -3.63 -0.69 5.59
N TYR A 6 -2.69 -0.17 4.78
CA TYR A 6 -1.71 -1.03 4.10
C TYR A 6 -0.73 -1.70 5.08
N ARG A 7 -0.37 -1.03 6.18
CA ARG A 7 0.49 -1.61 7.22
C ARG A 7 -0.16 -2.80 7.92
N SER A 8 -1.42 -2.69 8.32
CA SER A 8 -2.13 -3.77 9.01
C SER A 8 -2.36 -4.97 8.09
N LEU A 9 -2.76 -4.72 6.84
CA LEU A 9 -2.92 -5.74 5.80
C LEU A 9 -1.60 -6.46 5.47
N CYS A 10 -0.48 -5.71 5.36
CA CYS A 10 0.85 -6.29 5.12
C CYS A 10 1.34 -7.10 6.33
N SER A 11 1.11 -6.61 7.55
CA SER A 11 1.43 -7.39 8.75
C SER A 11 0.61 -8.67 8.85
N ALA A 12 -0.69 -8.62 8.52
CA ALA A 12 -1.55 -9.80 8.50
C ALA A 12 -1.09 -10.81 7.44
N SER A 13 -0.78 -10.36 6.22
CA SER A 13 -0.32 -11.24 5.15
C SER A 13 1.04 -11.89 5.47
N LEU A 14 1.97 -11.14 6.08
CA LEU A 14 3.25 -11.65 6.56
C LEU A 14 3.08 -12.73 7.64
N VAL A 15 2.18 -12.51 8.61
CA VAL A 15 1.92 -13.47 9.70
C VAL A 15 1.45 -14.82 9.15
N PHE A 16 0.68 -14.85 8.07
CA PHE A 16 0.24 -16.11 7.46
C PHE A 16 1.21 -16.68 6.41
N THR A 17 1.95 -15.82 5.71
CA THR A 17 2.90 -16.26 4.66
C THR A 17 4.18 -16.85 5.25
N ILE A 18 4.68 -16.32 6.37
CA ILE A 18 5.89 -16.84 7.02
C ILE A 18 5.72 -18.32 7.44
N PRO A 19 4.64 -18.74 8.11
CA PRO A 19 4.37 -20.15 8.39
C PRO A 19 4.30 -21.01 7.14
N VAL A 20 3.63 -20.55 6.07
CA VAL A 20 3.53 -21.30 4.81
C VAL A 20 4.90 -21.48 4.15
N PHE A 21 5.73 -20.43 4.20
CA PHE A 21 7.10 -20.51 3.71
C PHE A 21 7.95 -21.49 4.52
N LEU A 22 7.88 -21.41 5.85
CA LEU A 22 8.61 -22.33 6.73
C LEU A 22 8.15 -23.78 6.53
N LEU A 23 6.87 -24.01 6.30
CA LEU A 23 6.29 -25.31 5.94
C LEU A 23 6.80 -25.83 4.59
N ASN A 24 7.20 -24.98 3.65
CA ASN A 24 7.71 -25.47 2.36
C ASN A 24 9.24 -25.60 2.34
N MET A 25 9.94 -24.72 3.06
CA MET A 25 11.40 -24.61 2.96
C MET A 25 12.16 -25.21 4.14
N VAL A 26 11.62 -25.15 5.36
CA VAL A 26 12.34 -25.54 6.58
C VAL A 26 11.87 -26.88 7.12
N LEU A 27 10.56 -27.07 7.30
CA LEU A 27 10.02 -28.30 7.90
C LEU A 27 10.33 -29.60 7.13
N PRO A 28 10.39 -29.64 5.78
CA PRO A 28 10.77 -30.86 5.07
C PRO A 28 12.22 -31.29 5.33
N ARG A 29 13.08 -30.37 5.79
CA ARG A 29 14.50 -30.65 6.08
C ARG A 29 14.72 -31.12 7.52
N VAL A 30 13.69 -31.04 8.38
CA VAL A 30 13.77 -31.44 9.79
C VAL A 30 13.12 -32.81 9.94
N GLU A 31 13.93 -33.84 10.23
CA GLU A 31 13.46 -35.23 10.33
C GLU A 31 12.37 -35.43 11.40
N MET A 32 12.37 -34.61 12.47
CA MET A 32 11.33 -34.60 13.50
C MET A 32 9.92 -34.34 12.94
N PHE A 33 9.81 -33.62 11.82
CA PHE A 33 8.53 -33.30 11.19
C PHE A 33 8.25 -34.14 9.94
N ALA A 34 9.06 -35.16 9.66
CA ALA A 34 8.86 -36.05 8.50
C ALA A 34 7.48 -36.73 8.52
N TRP A 35 6.92 -37.00 9.70
CA TRP A 35 5.56 -37.53 9.86
C TRP A 35 4.45 -36.62 9.30
N LEU A 36 4.70 -35.30 9.21
CA LEU A 36 3.76 -34.33 8.65
C LEU A 36 3.68 -34.44 7.11
N TYR A 37 4.77 -34.92 6.50
CA TYR A 37 4.91 -35.14 5.05
C TYR A 37 4.71 -36.60 4.66
N ALA A 38 4.76 -37.53 5.62
CA ALA A 38 4.35 -38.91 5.42
C ALA A 38 2.88 -38.93 4.98
N GLY A 39 2.60 -39.55 3.82
CA GLY A 39 1.29 -39.57 3.19
C GLY A 39 0.22 -40.08 4.16
N PHE A 40 -0.71 -39.20 4.54
CA PHE A 40 -1.74 -39.52 5.54
C PHE A 40 -3.00 -40.10 4.89
N VAL A 41 -3.44 -39.52 3.76
CA VAL A 41 -4.58 -40.01 2.97
C VAL A 41 -4.19 -40.01 1.50
N ARG A 42 -4.16 -41.20 0.87
CA ARG A 42 -3.98 -41.38 -0.59
C ARG A 42 -2.87 -40.49 -1.16
N GLU A 43 -1.66 -40.57 -0.59
CA GLU A 43 -0.46 -39.80 -0.99
C GLU A 43 -0.51 -38.27 -0.77
N VAL A 44 -1.56 -37.73 -0.14
CA VAL A 44 -1.62 -36.32 0.26
C VAL A 44 -1.15 -36.17 1.70
N SER A 45 -0.13 -35.32 1.89
CA SER A 45 0.44 -35.01 3.20
C SER A 45 -0.46 -34.12 4.05
N LEU A 46 -0.37 -34.26 5.38
CA LEU A 46 -1.07 -33.38 6.31
C LEU A 46 -0.56 -31.93 6.18
N ALA A 47 0.72 -31.76 5.83
CA ALA A 47 1.31 -30.47 5.51
C ALA A 47 0.56 -29.74 4.36
N THR A 48 0.08 -30.46 3.35
CA THR A 48 -0.67 -29.87 2.23
C THR A 48 -2.01 -29.30 2.68
N PHE A 49 -2.73 -29.99 3.57
CA PHE A 49 -3.98 -29.49 4.14
C PHE A 49 -3.75 -28.26 5.05
N VAL A 50 -2.68 -28.28 5.86
CA VAL A 50 -2.30 -27.14 6.69
C VAL A 50 -1.94 -25.93 5.82
N LYS A 51 -1.17 -26.12 4.74
CA LYS A 51 -0.86 -25.07 3.75
C LYS A 51 -2.14 -24.50 3.13
N TRP A 52 -3.09 -25.35 2.75
CA TRP A 52 -4.37 -24.91 2.20
C TRP A 52 -5.19 -24.09 3.21
N ALA A 53 -5.24 -24.52 4.48
CA ALA A 53 -5.92 -23.81 5.57
C ALA A 53 -5.27 -22.45 5.91
N LEU A 54 -3.95 -22.31 5.75
CA LEU A 54 -3.23 -21.05 5.91
C LEU A 54 -3.35 -20.14 4.69
N ALA A 55 -3.41 -20.71 3.48
CA ALA A 55 -3.51 -19.96 2.23
C ALA A 55 -4.91 -19.38 2.00
N THR A 56 -5.96 -20.05 2.45
CA THR A 56 -7.36 -19.61 2.36
C THR A 56 -7.60 -18.21 2.95
N PRO A 57 -7.23 -17.91 4.21
CA PRO A 57 -7.45 -16.56 4.77
C PRO A 57 -6.62 -15.51 4.03
N VAL A 58 -5.41 -15.83 3.56
CA VAL A 58 -4.62 -14.89 2.75
C VAL A 58 -5.33 -14.58 1.43
N GLN A 59 -5.84 -15.60 0.74
CA GLN A 59 -6.56 -15.43 -0.53
C GLN A 59 -7.87 -14.65 -0.32
N PHE A 60 -8.72 -15.06 0.62
CA PHE A 60 -10.07 -14.51 0.75
C PHE A 60 -10.16 -13.25 1.62
N HIS A 61 -9.24 -13.01 2.54
CA HIS A 61 -9.26 -11.82 3.39
C HIS A 61 -8.31 -10.74 2.84
N VAL A 62 -7.04 -11.08 2.64
CA VAL A 62 -6.03 -10.12 2.19
C VAL A 62 -6.21 -9.79 0.71
N ALA A 63 -6.38 -10.80 -0.16
CA ALA A 63 -6.50 -10.55 -1.59
C ALA A 63 -7.88 -10.02 -2.02
N ASN A 64 -8.89 -10.02 -1.14
CA ASN A 64 -10.22 -9.47 -1.40
C ASN A 64 -10.21 -8.03 -1.90
N ARG A 65 -9.27 -7.21 -1.38
CA ARG A 65 -9.11 -5.84 -1.85
C ARG A 65 -8.76 -5.78 -3.34
N PHE A 66 -7.87 -6.66 -3.80
CA PHE A 66 -7.51 -6.77 -5.21
C PHE A 66 -8.66 -7.34 -6.03
N HIS A 67 -9.40 -8.32 -5.52
CA HIS A 67 -10.57 -8.87 -6.21
C HIS A 67 -11.65 -7.81 -6.44
N ARG A 68 -11.94 -6.96 -5.44
CA ARG A 68 -12.88 -5.84 -5.58
C ARG A 68 -12.39 -4.79 -6.58
N GLY A 69 -11.10 -4.43 -6.52
CA GLY A 69 -10.47 -3.52 -7.48
C GLY A 69 -10.52 -4.06 -8.90
N ALA A 70 -10.17 -5.33 -9.08
CA ALA A 70 -10.21 -6.05 -10.33
C ALA A 70 -11.61 -6.08 -10.94
N TYR A 71 -12.62 -6.45 -10.15
CA TYR A 71 -14.01 -6.51 -10.62
C TYR A 71 -14.50 -5.14 -11.11
N LYS A 72 -14.18 -4.07 -10.36
CA LYS A 72 -14.55 -2.70 -10.75
C LYS A 72 -13.83 -2.25 -12.03
N SER A 73 -12.53 -2.53 -12.15
CA SER A 73 -11.75 -2.20 -13.36
C SER A 73 -12.26 -2.96 -14.58
N LEU A 74 -12.54 -4.26 -14.43
CA LEU A 74 -13.02 -5.11 -15.52
C LEU A 74 -14.41 -4.68 -16.00
N LYS A 75 -15.31 -4.29 -15.08
CA LYS A 75 -16.61 -3.71 -15.43
C LYS A 75 -16.48 -2.42 -16.24
N ASN A 76 -15.42 -1.66 -16.00
CA ASN A 76 -15.12 -0.44 -16.74
C ASN A 76 -14.34 -0.70 -18.05
N GLY A 77 -14.14 -1.96 -18.45
CA GLY A 77 -13.42 -2.33 -19.68
C GLY A 77 -11.91 -2.10 -19.61
N ALA A 78 -11.34 -1.88 -18.43
CA ALA A 78 -9.92 -1.59 -18.26
C ALA A 78 -9.22 -2.68 -17.43
N ALA A 79 -8.03 -3.09 -17.86
CA ALA A 79 -7.17 -3.95 -17.06
C ALA A 79 -6.21 -3.08 -16.23
N ASN A 80 -6.27 -3.21 -14.90
CA ASN A 80 -5.36 -2.53 -13.98
C ASN A 80 -4.49 -3.55 -13.23
N MET A 81 -3.50 -3.08 -12.46
CA MET A 81 -2.65 -3.88 -11.58
C MET A 81 -3.49 -4.87 -10.75
N ASP A 82 -4.59 -4.41 -10.16
CA ASP A 82 -5.45 -5.26 -9.32
C ASP A 82 -6.05 -6.45 -10.08
N VAL A 83 -6.32 -6.31 -11.39
CA VAL A 83 -6.81 -7.41 -12.26
C VAL A 83 -5.74 -8.48 -12.44
N LEU A 84 -4.51 -8.07 -12.75
CA LEU A 84 -3.39 -8.98 -12.93
C LEU A 84 -3.13 -9.79 -11.64
N VAL A 85 -3.15 -9.12 -10.50
CA VAL A 85 -2.93 -9.75 -9.18
C VAL A 85 -4.07 -10.69 -8.81
N SER A 86 -5.31 -10.26 -9.01
CA SER A 86 -6.49 -11.08 -8.77
C SER A 86 -6.48 -12.35 -9.63
N LEU A 87 -6.09 -12.25 -10.90
CA LEU A 87 -6.02 -13.39 -11.80
C LEU A 87 -4.91 -14.36 -11.41
N ALA A 88 -3.68 -13.86 -11.21
CA ALA A 88 -2.52 -14.70 -10.88
C ALA A 88 -2.74 -15.51 -9.59
N THR A 89 -3.27 -14.87 -8.56
CA THR A 89 -3.48 -15.49 -7.24
C THR A 89 -4.63 -16.50 -7.28
N ASN A 90 -5.71 -16.20 -8.00
CA ASN A 90 -6.80 -17.16 -8.21
C ASN A 90 -6.32 -18.38 -9.01
N VAL A 91 -5.61 -18.18 -10.12
CA VAL A 91 -5.09 -19.29 -10.94
C VAL A 91 -4.18 -20.19 -10.10
N ALA A 92 -3.25 -19.62 -9.34
CA ALA A 92 -2.36 -20.39 -8.47
C ALA A 92 -3.12 -21.14 -7.36
N TYR A 93 -4.11 -20.50 -6.73
CA TYR A 93 -4.92 -21.12 -5.67
C TYR A 93 -5.79 -22.26 -6.22
N PHE A 94 -6.55 -22.02 -7.29
CA PHE A 94 -7.43 -23.05 -7.89
C PHE A 94 -6.65 -24.20 -8.51
N ALA A 95 -5.51 -23.95 -9.15
CA ALA A 95 -4.63 -25.01 -9.65
C ALA A 95 -4.14 -25.90 -8.50
N SER A 96 -3.78 -25.30 -7.35
CA SER A 96 -3.33 -26.05 -6.18
C SER A 96 -4.46 -26.87 -5.54
N VAL A 97 -5.67 -26.33 -5.48
CA VAL A 97 -6.87 -27.08 -5.04
C VAL A 97 -7.18 -28.23 -5.99
N TYR A 98 -7.07 -28.01 -7.30
CA TYR A 98 -7.27 -29.04 -8.32
C TYR A 98 -6.26 -30.19 -8.17
N VAL A 99 -4.99 -29.88 -7.91
CA VAL A 99 -3.94 -30.88 -7.62
C VAL A 99 -4.33 -31.73 -6.40
N ILE A 100 -4.78 -31.12 -5.30
CA ILE A 100 -5.25 -31.88 -4.12
C ILE A 100 -6.41 -32.79 -4.50
N PHE A 101 -7.43 -32.25 -5.18
CA PHE A 101 -8.63 -33.01 -5.54
C PHE A 101 -8.30 -34.19 -6.48
N HIS A 102 -7.40 -33.97 -7.44
CA HIS A 102 -6.94 -35.01 -8.36
C HIS A 102 -6.18 -36.12 -7.61
N CYS A 103 -5.23 -35.76 -6.73
CA CYS A 103 -4.50 -36.73 -5.90
C CYS A 103 -5.45 -37.55 -5.01
N VAL A 104 -6.44 -36.91 -4.38
CA VAL A 104 -7.42 -37.61 -3.54
C VAL A 104 -8.29 -38.57 -4.37
N SER A 105 -8.69 -38.17 -5.57
CA SER A 105 -9.56 -38.97 -6.45
C SER A 105 -8.83 -40.16 -7.07
N THR A 106 -7.64 -39.94 -7.63
CA THR A 106 -6.87 -40.95 -8.37
C THR A 106 -5.90 -41.74 -7.49
N GLY A 107 -5.56 -41.24 -6.30
CA GLY A 107 -4.56 -41.85 -5.41
C GLY A 107 -3.12 -41.73 -5.92
N HIS A 108 -2.88 -40.99 -6.99
CA HIS A 108 -1.55 -40.80 -7.58
C HIS A 108 -1.09 -39.35 -7.35
N VAL A 109 0.19 -39.20 -7.02
CA VAL A 109 0.83 -37.88 -6.89
C VAL A 109 0.84 -37.19 -8.25
N PHE A 110 0.06 -36.11 -8.37
CA PHE A 110 -0.04 -35.31 -9.59
C PHE A 110 0.49 -33.90 -9.36
N GLY A 111 1.75 -33.66 -9.74
CA GLY A 111 2.37 -32.34 -9.69
C GLY A 111 2.64 -31.81 -8.27
N ARG A 112 3.03 -30.53 -8.21
CA ARG A 112 3.33 -29.80 -6.96
C ARG A 112 2.24 -28.77 -6.68
N ASP A 113 1.90 -28.56 -5.42
CA ASP A 113 1.02 -27.46 -5.00
C ASP A 113 1.75 -26.10 -5.03
N PHE A 114 1.02 -25.02 -5.33
CA PHE A 114 1.53 -23.65 -5.46
C PHE A 114 0.94 -22.71 -4.40
N PHE A 115 0.48 -23.24 -3.27
CA PHE A 115 -0.08 -22.42 -2.17
C PHE A 115 0.95 -21.45 -1.58
N ASP A 116 2.20 -21.87 -1.50
CA ASP A 116 3.32 -21.03 -1.07
C ASP A 116 3.56 -19.88 -2.06
N THR A 117 3.57 -20.20 -3.36
CA THR A 117 3.82 -19.23 -4.42
C THR A 117 2.71 -18.18 -4.45
N SER A 118 1.45 -18.61 -4.33
CA SER A 118 0.30 -17.68 -4.31
C SER A 118 0.35 -16.73 -3.10
N THR A 119 0.56 -17.27 -1.88
CA THR A 119 0.60 -16.47 -0.65
C THR A 119 1.77 -15.50 -0.62
N MET A 120 2.94 -15.92 -1.10
CA MET A 120 4.10 -15.04 -1.27
C MET A 120 3.85 -13.94 -2.28
N LEU A 121 3.26 -14.28 -3.43
CA LEU A 121 2.95 -13.31 -4.48
C LEU A 121 2.04 -12.21 -3.92
N VAL A 122 0.95 -12.57 -3.24
CA VAL A 122 0.06 -11.61 -2.56
C VAL A 122 0.85 -10.72 -1.60
N THR A 123 1.69 -11.31 -0.77
CA THR A 123 2.44 -10.59 0.26
C THR A 123 3.49 -9.64 -0.31
N PHE A 124 4.26 -10.06 -1.32
CA PHE A 124 5.25 -9.19 -1.96
C PHE A 124 4.61 -8.00 -2.66
N ILE A 125 3.45 -8.22 -3.30
CA ILE A 125 2.71 -7.13 -3.93
C ILE A 125 2.17 -6.16 -2.89
N LEU A 126 1.63 -6.65 -1.78
CA LEU A 126 1.15 -5.82 -0.68
C LEU A 126 2.28 -5.00 -0.07
N LEU A 127 3.44 -5.63 0.12
CA LEU A 127 4.65 -4.98 0.63
C LEU A 127 5.12 -3.88 -0.33
N GLY A 128 5.15 -4.15 -1.64
CA GLY A 128 5.46 -3.16 -2.67
C GLY A 128 4.53 -1.96 -2.60
N LYS A 129 3.21 -2.19 -2.56
CA LYS A 129 2.21 -1.12 -2.40
C LYS A 129 2.36 -0.34 -1.09
N TYR A 130 2.72 -1.02 -0.01
CA TYR A 130 2.99 -0.37 1.28
C TYR A 130 4.21 0.55 1.19
N LEU A 131 5.32 0.09 0.61
CA LEU A 131 6.52 0.90 0.41
C LEU A 131 6.25 2.09 -0.51
N GLU A 132 5.51 1.87 -1.60
CA GLU A 132 5.10 2.93 -2.53
C GLU A 132 4.25 4.00 -1.84
N SER A 133 3.22 3.59 -1.10
CA SER A 133 2.36 4.50 -0.35
C SER A 133 3.12 5.26 0.73
N SER A 134 4.03 4.58 1.44
CA SER A 134 4.87 5.20 2.47
C SER A 134 5.81 6.26 1.87
N ALA A 135 6.44 5.96 0.74
CA ALA A 135 7.32 6.90 0.05
C ALA A 135 6.55 8.14 -0.45
N LYS A 136 5.40 7.93 -1.10
CA LYS A 136 4.51 9.03 -1.56
C LYS A 136 3.99 9.88 -0.40
N GLY A 137 3.68 9.27 0.75
CA GLY A 137 3.26 10.00 1.94
C GLY A 137 4.35 10.95 2.45
N LYS A 138 5.60 10.48 2.53
CA LYS A 138 6.74 11.30 2.97
C LYS A 138 7.06 12.43 2.01
N THR A 139 7.02 12.20 0.70
CA THR A 139 7.24 13.26 -0.30
C THR A 139 6.12 14.30 -0.27
N SER A 140 4.87 13.86 -0.14
CA SER A 140 3.73 14.76 0.04
C SER A 140 3.89 15.63 1.28
N GLU A 141 4.32 15.06 2.41
CA GLU A 141 4.53 15.81 3.65
C GLU A 141 5.63 16.87 3.50
N ALA A 142 6.73 16.53 2.82
CA ALA A 142 7.81 17.47 2.55
C ALA A 142 7.34 18.63 1.65
N ILE A 143 6.56 18.34 0.60
CA ILE A 143 5.97 19.36 -0.28
C ILE A 143 5.01 20.25 0.51
N SER A 144 4.14 19.66 1.36
CA SER A 144 3.24 20.43 2.21
C SER A 144 4.00 21.34 3.18
N LYS A 145 5.14 20.88 3.74
CA LYS A 145 6.00 21.71 4.59
C LYS A 145 6.61 22.88 3.82
N LEU A 146 7.00 22.68 2.56
CA LEU A 146 7.49 23.77 1.69
C LEU A 146 6.37 24.77 1.37
N CYS A 147 5.17 24.31 1.03
CA CYS A 147 4.02 25.21 0.80
C CYS A 147 3.65 26.02 2.06
N ASN A 148 3.78 25.42 3.25
CA ASN A 148 3.53 26.10 4.53
C ASN A 148 4.63 27.10 4.92
N LEU A 149 5.81 27.06 4.28
CA LEU A 149 6.87 28.05 4.50
C LEU A 149 6.57 29.35 3.77
N THR A 150 5.86 29.30 2.63
CA THR A 150 5.39 30.49 1.91
C THR A 150 4.33 31.23 2.74
N PRO A 151 4.52 32.52 3.05
CA PRO A 151 3.53 33.28 3.81
C PRO A 151 2.28 33.53 2.96
N ASN A 152 1.10 33.28 3.53
CA ASN A 152 -0.18 33.53 2.86
C ASN A 152 -0.62 34.99 2.91
N THR A 153 0.01 35.81 3.74
CA THR A 153 -0.40 37.20 4.00
C THR A 153 0.81 38.12 4.04
N ALA A 154 0.68 39.33 3.50
CA ALA A 154 1.65 40.41 3.59
C ALA A 154 0.98 41.71 4.05
N VAL A 155 1.74 42.59 4.69
CA VAL A 155 1.28 43.92 5.11
C VAL A 155 1.70 44.93 4.06
N LEU A 156 0.73 45.45 3.31
CA LEU A 156 0.91 46.49 2.30
C LEU A 156 0.81 47.88 2.94
N LEU A 157 1.74 48.77 2.57
CA LEU A 157 1.74 50.18 2.92
C LEU A 157 1.19 51.00 1.74
N LYS A 158 0.04 51.65 1.94
CA LYS A 158 -0.53 52.60 0.98
C LYS A 158 -0.27 54.02 1.44
N GLU A 159 0.21 54.89 0.55
CA GLU A 159 0.40 56.31 0.85
C GLU A 159 -0.96 57.01 0.93
N VAL A 160 -1.20 57.78 1.99
CA VAL A 160 -2.44 58.53 2.17
C VAL A 160 -2.32 59.86 1.38
N PRO A 161 -3.13 60.07 0.33
CA PRO A 161 -3.07 61.30 -0.45
C PRO A 161 -3.61 62.48 0.38
N GLY A 162 -2.77 63.49 0.64
CA GLY A 162 -3.13 64.70 1.38
C GLY A 162 -2.37 64.95 2.69
N SER A 163 -1.35 64.15 3.02
CA SER A 163 -0.48 64.39 4.18
C SER A 163 0.58 65.48 3.91
N ASP A 164 0.94 66.21 4.96
CA ASP A 164 1.94 67.30 4.98
C ASP A 164 3.24 66.88 4.23
N PRO A 165 3.85 67.72 3.36
CA PRO A 165 5.07 67.36 2.60
C PRO A 165 6.29 67.02 3.47
N THR A 166 6.21 67.22 4.79
CA THR A 166 7.24 66.88 5.77
C THR A 166 7.02 65.52 6.46
N ARG A 167 5.81 64.93 6.39
CA ARG A 167 5.47 63.66 7.05
C ARG A 167 4.53 62.82 6.17
N LYS A 168 5.11 61.93 5.37
CA LYS A 168 4.34 60.92 4.62
C LYS A 168 3.65 59.96 5.59
N GLU A 169 2.32 59.94 5.59
CA GLU A 169 1.53 58.96 6.31
C GLU A 169 1.22 57.75 5.42
N TYR A 170 1.37 56.56 5.99
CA TYR A 170 1.10 55.29 5.32
C TYR A 170 -0.01 54.55 6.07
N GLU A 171 -0.98 54.02 5.34
CA GLU A 171 -2.01 53.12 5.84
C GLU A 171 -1.57 51.66 5.69
N GLU A 172 -1.71 50.87 6.76
CA GLU A 172 -1.34 49.45 6.79
C GLU A 172 -2.55 48.58 6.46
N THR A 173 -2.49 47.83 5.35
CA THR A 173 -3.53 46.85 4.98
C THR A 173 -2.94 45.46 4.87
N THR A 174 -3.55 44.48 5.54
CA THR A 174 -3.16 43.06 5.38
C THR A 174 -3.81 42.51 4.12
N ILE A 175 -3.00 42.05 3.17
CA ILE A 175 -3.45 41.47 1.90
C ILE A 175 -2.93 40.03 1.73
N SER A 176 -3.63 39.24 0.92
CA SER A 176 -3.14 37.91 0.51
C SER A 176 -1.87 38.05 -0.31
N SER A 177 -0.90 37.15 -0.13
CA SER A 177 0.35 37.15 -0.90
C SER A 177 0.14 36.99 -2.41
N SER A 178 -1.00 36.44 -2.83
CA SER A 178 -1.41 36.33 -4.23
C SER A 178 -1.83 37.65 -4.89
N LEU A 179 -2.09 38.71 -4.11
CA LEU A 179 -2.57 40.01 -4.60
C LEU A 179 -1.47 41.08 -4.67
N ILE A 180 -0.22 40.71 -4.37
CA ILE A 180 0.94 41.61 -4.38
C ILE A 180 1.38 41.85 -5.84
N HIS A 181 1.58 43.10 -6.21
CA HIS A 181 2.11 43.50 -7.51
C HIS A 181 3.54 44.04 -7.42
N ARG A 182 4.26 44.03 -8.55
CA ARG A 182 5.60 44.62 -8.62
C ARG A 182 5.51 46.13 -8.42
N GLY A 183 6.16 46.64 -7.36
CA GLY A 183 6.15 48.07 -7.00
C GLY A 183 5.46 48.36 -5.67
N ASP A 184 4.79 47.38 -5.06
CA ASP A 184 4.15 47.52 -3.76
C ASP A 184 5.17 47.66 -2.61
N LEU A 185 4.88 48.57 -1.67
CA LEU A 185 5.67 48.74 -0.44
C LEU A 185 5.13 47.84 0.65
N LEU A 186 5.94 46.89 1.12
CA LEU A 186 5.55 45.93 2.16
C LEU A 186 6.29 46.21 3.47
N LYS A 187 5.59 46.11 4.59
CA LYS A 187 6.17 46.22 5.93
C LYS A 187 6.57 44.84 6.46
N ALA A 188 7.87 44.58 6.60
CA ALA A 188 8.39 43.36 7.21
C ALA A 188 8.63 43.57 8.71
N LEU A 189 7.90 42.84 9.56
CA LEU A 189 8.13 42.83 11.00
C LEU A 189 9.29 41.88 11.35
N PRO A 190 10.06 42.14 12.42
CA PRO A 190 11.10 41.22 12.88
C PRO A 190 10.51 39.83 13.16
N GLY A 191 11.05 38.79 12.53
CA GLY A 191 10.55 37.41 12.65
C GLY A 191 9.40 37.03 11.70
N SER A 192 8.90 37.98 10.89
CA SER A 192 7.95 37.66 9.82
C SER A 192 8.65 36.97 8.63
N ARG A 193 7.93 36.06 7.96
CA ARG A 193 8.43 35.39 6.76
C ARG A 193 8.23 36.31 5.57
N ILE A 194 9.25 36.43 4.73
CA ILE A 194 9.22 37.27 3.53
C ILE A 194 8.66 36.42 2.38
N ALA A 195 7.65 36.95 1.68
CA ALA A 195 7.05 36.34 0.50
C ALA A 195 7.89 36.62 -0.74
#